data_AF-A0A6B3HQP5-F1
#
_entry.id   AF-A0A6B3HQP5-F1
#
_cell.length_a   1.000
_cell.length_b   1.000
_cell.length_c   1.000
_cell.angle_alpha   90.00
_cell.angle_beta   90.00
_cell.angle_gamma   90.00
#
_symmetry.space_group_name_H-M   'P 1'
#
loop_
_entity.id
_entity.type
_entity.pdbx_description
1 polymer ?
#
loop_
_entity_poly.entity_id
_entity_poly.type
_entity_poly.pdbx_seq_one_letter_code
_entity_poly.pdbx_strand_id
1 'polypeptide(L)'
;LLLAATSAGLVSVAFHARPDVRDAALAQLRTRLGAEPVEAPGSARLAEPIRRLAAYFAGERQDFGLELDWSLTAGFHREVLRELASGVPY
;
A
#
# COMPACT_ATOMS: atom_id res chain seq x y z
N LEU A 1 7.83 -1.45 8.75
CA LEU A 1 6.91 -1.40 7.58
C LEU A 1 7.18 -0.12 6.83
N LEU A 2 6.95 -0.09 5.52
CA LEU A 2 6.86 1.14 4.72
C LEU A 2 5.52 1.14 3.98
N LEU A 3 4.84 2.28 3.98
CA LEU A 3 3.56 2.49 3.33
C LEU A 3 3.70 3.66 2.35
N ALA A 4 3.15 3.48 1.15
CA ALA A 4 3.06 4.53 0.16
C ALA A 4 1.61 4.66 -0.32
N ALA A 5 1.15 5.90 -0.48
CA ALA A 5 -0.19 6.21 -0.96
C ALA A 5 -0.13 7.35 -1.98
N THR A 6 -1.04 7.29 -2.95
CA THR A 6 -1.31 8.37 -3.90
C THR A 6 -2.62 9.06 -3.51
N SER A 7 -3.11 9.97 -4.35
CA SER A 7 -4.47 10.51 -4.21
C SER A 7 -5.56 9.47 -4.47
N ALA A 8 -5.23 8.34 -5.13
CA ALA A 8 -6.18 7.28 -5.45
C ALA A 8 -6.27 6.18 -4.38
N GLY A 9 -5.39 6.20 -3.37
CA GLY A 9 -5.39 5.24 -2.27
C GLY A 9 -4.01 4.69 -1.93
N LEU A 10 -3.99 3.61 -1.16
CA LEU A 10 -2.77 2.89 -0.78
C LEU A 10 -2.22 2.16 -2.00
N VAL A 11 -0.98 2.47 -2.39
CA VAL A 11 -0.36 1.96 -3.63
C VAL A 11 0.68 0.88 -3.36
N SER A 12 1.32 0.89 -2.18
CA SER A 12 2.34 -0.10 -1.82
C SER A 12 2.49 -0.26 -0.32
N VAL A 13 2.73 -1.52 0.09
CA VAL A 13 3.09 -1.92 1.45
C VAL A 13 4.35 -2.77 1.36
N ALA A 14 5.43 -2.31 2.00
CA ALA A 14 6.66 -3.09 2.12
C ALA A 14 6.85 -3.57 3.56
N PHE A 15 6.92 -4.90 3.71
CA PHE A 15 7.25 -5.55 4.97
C PHE A 15 8.76 -5.56 5.20
N HIS A 16 9.18 -5.61 6.46
CA HIS A 16 10.60 -5.65 6.82
C HIS A 16 11.44 -4.56 6.13
N ALA A 17 10.92 -3.32 6.10
CA ALA A 17 11.54 -2.15 5.47
C ALA A 17 12.85 -1.71 6.19
N ARG A 18 13.84 -2.60 6.17
CA ARG A 18 15.25 -2.34 6.46
C ARG A 18 15.81 -1.39 5.38
N PRO A 19 16.96 -0.74 5.62
CA PRO A 19 17.45 0.32 4.73
C PRO A 19 17.50 -0.09 3.24
N ASP A 20 18.01 -1.28 2.95
CA ASP A 20 18.08 -1.87 1.61
C ASP A 20 16.70 -2.06 0.96
N VAL A 21 15.76 -2.66 1.69
CA VAL A 21 14.38 -2.91 1.21
C VAL A 21 13.64 -1.59 1.00
N ARG A 22 13.82 -0.65 1.92
CA ARG A 22 13.22 0.69 1.84
C ARG A 22 13.70 1.42 0.60
N ASP A 23 15.01 1.46 0.39
CA ASP A 23 15.60 2.22 -0.71
C ASP A 23 15.23 1.61 -2.07
N ALA A 24 15.18 0.28 -2.16
CA ALA A 24 14.67 -0.44 -3.34
C ALA A 24 13.19 -0.15 -3.62
N ALA A 25 12.33 -0.17 -2.58
CA ALA A 25 10.91 0.14 -2.72
C ALA A 25 10.69 1.58 -3.19
N LEU A 26 11.42 2.55 -2.61
CA LEU A 26 11.36 3.95 -3.03
C LEU A 26 11.83 4.14 -4.47
N ALA A 27 12.91 3.47 -4.89
CA ALA A 27 13.39 3.50 -6.27
C ALA A 27 12.33 2.95 -7.25
N GLN A 28 11.69 1.83 -6.90
CA GLN A 28 10.62 1.26 -7.72
C GLN A 28 9.43 2.22 -7.85
N LEU A 29 9.01 2.86 -6.74
CA LEU A 29 7.93 3.85 -6.75
C LEU A 29 8.27 5.05 -7.65
N ARG A 30 9.49 5.58 -7.57
CA ARG A 30 9.98 6.64 -8.47
C ARG A 30 9.85 6.24 -9.93
N THR A 31 10.39 5.08 -10.29
CA THR A 31 10.40 4.62 -11.68
C THR A 31 9.01 4.37 -12.22
N ARG A 32 8.12 3.77 -11.42
CA ARG A 32 6.79 3.34 -11.87
C ARG A 32 5.76 4.47 -11.87
N LEU A 33 5.82 5.38 -10.90
CA LEU A 33 4.89 6.49 -10.78
C LEU A 33 5.38 7.78 -11.46
N GLY A 34 6.67 7.85 -11.81
CA GLY A 34 7.26 9.04 -12.44
C GLY A 34 7.29 10.25 -11.51
N ALA A 35 7.24 10.05 -10.19
CA ALA A 35 7.18 11.09 -9.18
C ALA A 35 8.12 10.77 -8.01
N GLU A 36 8.64 11.80 -7.35
CA GLU A 36 9.51 11.65 -6.19
C GLU A 36 8.68 11.34 -4.93
N PRO A 37 8.88 10.20 -4.25
CA PRO A 37 8.23 9.89 -3.00
C PRO A 37 8.60 10.92 -1.93
N VAL A 38 7.59 11.46 -1.25
CA VAL A 38 7.79 12.37 -0.13
C VAL A 38 7.51 11.64 1.16
N GLU A 39 8.45 11.72 2.10
CA GLU A 39 8.20 11.29 3.47
C GLU A 39 7.26 12.29 4.14
N ALA A 40 6.04 11.85 4.48
CA ALA A 40 5.01 12.71 5.04
C ALA A 40 4.45 12.09 6.34
N PRO A 41 5.20 12.21 7.46
CA PRO A 41 4.70 11.78 8.77
C PRO A 41 3.41 12.55 9.09
N GLY A 42 2.33 11.84 9.43
CA GLY A 42 1.03 12.47 9.73
C GLY A 42 0.18 12.83 8.51
N SER A 43 0.56 12.39 7.30
CA SER A 43 -0.28 12.54 6.12
C SER A 43 -1.67 11.94 6.34
N ALA A 44 -2.72 12.71 6.09
CA ALA A 44 -4.10 12.26 6.17
C ALA A 44 -4.38 11.05 5.25
N ARG A 45 -3.64 10.94 4.13
CA ARG A 45 -3.74 9.80 3.19
C ARG A 45 -3.26 8.48 3.80
N LEU A 46 -2.33 8.53 4.76
CA LEU A 46 -1.77 7.34 5.42
C LEU A 46 -2.39 7.08 6.79
N ALA A 47 -3.08 8.07 7.38
CA ALA A 47 -3.66 7.94 8.71
C ALA A 47 -4.60 6.73 8.83
N GLU A 48 -5.52 6.55 7.87
CA GLU A 48 -6.44 5.42 7.89
C GLU A 48 -5.78 4.08 7.57
N PRO A 49 -4.94 3.94 6.52
CA PRO A 49 -4.15 2.73 6.31
C PRO A 49 -3.32 2.30 7.53
N ILE A 50 -2.66 3.24 8.20
CA ILE A 50 -1.87 2.96 9.41
C ILE A 50 -2.77 2.42 10.53
N ARG A 51 -3.89 3.09 10.82
CA ARG A 51 -4.83 2.64 11.86
C ARG A 51 -5.33 1.22 11.61
N ARG A 52 -5.70 0.90 10.37
CA ARG A 52 -6.26 -0.41 10.04
C ARG A 52 -5.22 -1.52 10.05
N LEU A 53 -4.02 -1.25 9.54
CA LEU A 53 -2.92 -2.19 9.66
C LEU A 53 -2.54 -2.45 11.12
N ALA A 54 -2.57 -1.42 11.98
CA ALA A 54 -2.34 -1.60 13.41
C ALA A 54 -3.39 -2.51 14.06
N ALA A 55 -4.69 -2.26 13.80
CA ALA A 55 -5.78 -3.11 14.29
C ALA A 55 -5.69 -4.55 13.76
N TYR A 56 -5.26 -4.72 12.51
CA TYR A 56 -5.00 -6.02 11.91
C TYR A 56 -3.90 -6.79 12.65
N PHE A 57 -2.75 -6.16 12.88
CA PHE A 57 -1.65 -6.80 13.62
C PHE A 57 -2.00 -7.08 15.09
N ALA A 58 -2.94 -6.32 15.67
CA ALA A 58 -3.50 -6.57 17.00
C ALA A 58 -4.55 -7.70 17.01
N GLY A 59 -4.97 -8.21 15.84
CA GLY A 59 -6.01 -9.23 15.72
C GLY A 59 -7.44 -8.71 15.95
N GLU A 60 -7.62 -7.39 16.01
CA GLU A 60 -8.90 -6.74 16.31
C GLU A 60 -9.79 -6.59 15.07
N ARG A 61 -9.20 -6.65 13.88
CA ARG A 61 -9.90 -6.39 12.62
C ARG A 61 -9.34 -7.19 11.46
N GLN A 62 -10.23 -7.75 10.65
CA GLN A 62 -9.89 -8.56 9.47
C GLN A 62 -10.38 -7.94 8.15
N ASP A 63 -11.39 -7.06 8.19
CA ASP A 63 -11.81 -6.26 7.04
C ASP A 63 -11.05 -4.92 7.00
N PHE A 64 -10.34 -4.66 5.91
CA PHE A 64 -9.58 -3.43 5.74
C PHE A 64 -10.42 -2.29 5.16
N GLY A 65 -11.34 -2.52 4.21
CA GLY A 65 -12.10 -1.45 3.55
C GLY A 65 -11.27 -0.23 3.12
N LEU A 66 -10.02 -0.44 2.68
CA LEU A 66 -9.11 0.62 2.24
C LEU A 66 -9.24 0.82 0.73
N GLU A 67 -9.19 2.07 0.29
CA GLU A 67 -9.02 2.38 -1.12
C GLU A 67 -7.61 1.98 -1.57
N LEU A 68 -7.53 1.13 -2.60
CA LEU A 68 -6.28 0.65 -3.17
C LEU A 68 -6.02 1.32 -4.51
N ASP A 69 -4.80 1.83 -4.68
CA ASP A 69 -4.33 2.34 -5.95
C ASP A 69 -3.67 1.20 -6.75
N TRP A 70 -4.31 0.83 -7.86
CA TRP A 70 -3.87 -0.24 -8.75
C TRP A 70 -2.84 0.20 -9.79
N SER A 71 -2.37 1.46 -9.77
CA SER A 71 -1.49 2.06 -10.77
C SER A 71 -0.16 1.32 -11.00
N LEU A 72 0.34 0.59 -10.00
CA LEU A 72 1.57 -0.22 -10.12
C LEU A 72 1.34 -1.59 -10.77
N THR A 73 0.08 -1.95 -11.06
CA THR A 73 -0.31 -3.24 -11.61
C THR A 73 -1.00 -3.05 -12.95
N ALA A 74 -0.73 -3.95 -13.91
CA ALA A 74 -1.26 -3.83 -15.27
C ALA A 74 -1.67 -5.18 -15.83
N GLY A 75 -2.54 -5.14 -16.84
CA GLY A 75 -3.05 -6.32 -17.53
C GLY A 75 -3.67 -7.35 -16.57
N PHE A 76 -3.40 -8.62 -16.84
CA PHE A 76 -3.95 -9.75 -16.10
C PHE A 76 -3.68 -9.70 -14.59
N HIS A 77 -2.49 -9.26 -14.16
CA HIS A 77 -2.19 -9.16 -12.73
C HIS A 77 -3.13 -8.20 -11.99
N ARG A 78 -3.54 -7.10 -12.64
CA ARG A 78 -4.49 -6.16 -12.03
C ARG A 78 -5.87 -6.80 -11.88
N GLU A 79 -6.31 -7.58 -12.85
CA GLU A 79 -7.60 -8.27 -12.81
C GLU A 79 -7.63 -9.30 -11.69
N VAL A 80 -6.60 -10.15 -11.60
CA VAL A 80 -6.46 -11.13 -10.52
C VAL A 80 -6.49 -10.46 -9.14
N LEU A 81 -5.73 -9.39 -8.94
CA LEU A 81 -5.69 -8.72 -7.64
C LEU A 81 -7.03 -8.07 -7.26
N ARG A 82 -7.80 -7.57 -8.23
CA ARG A 82 -9.15 -7.04 -7.98
C ARG A 82 -10.12 -8.14 -7.57
N GLU A 83 -10.09 -9.28 -8.25
CA GLU A 83 -10.93 -10.43 -7.90
C GLU A 83 -10.57 -10.99 -6.52
N LEU A 84 -9.28 -11.06 -6.19
CA LEU A 84 -8.83 -11.47 -4.86
C LEU A 84 -9.31 -10.49 -3.78
N ALA A 85 -9.25 -9.18 -4.04
CA ALA A 85 -9.65 -8.15 -3.08
C ALA A 85 -11.16 -8.12 -2.81
N SER A 86 -12.00 -8.50 -3.78
CA SER A 86 -13.46 -8.49 -3.63
C SER A 86 -14.06 -9.84 -3.26
N GLY A 87 -13.45 -10.94 -3.70
CA GLY A 87 -14.03 -12.28 -3.66
C GLY A 87 -13.49 -13.21 -2.59
N VAL A 88 -12.34 -12.90 -1.98
CA VAL A 88 -11.71 -13.75 -0.96
C VAL A 88 -11.94 -13.16 0.43
N PRO A 89 -12.74 -13.81 1.31
CA PRO A 89 -12.87 -13.40 2.69
C PRO A 89 -11.60 -13.73 3.49
N TYR A 90 -11.45 -13.09 4.66
CA TYR A 90 -10.37 -13.40 5.59
C TYR A 90 -10.53 -14.77 6.26
#